data_AF-A0A663A607-F1
#
_entry.id   AF-A0A663A607-F1
#
_cell.length_a   1.000
_cell.length_b   1.000
_cell.length_c   1.000
_cell.angle_alpha   90.00
_cell.angle_beta   90.00
_cell.angle_gamma   90.00
#
_symmetry.space_group_name_H-M   'P 1'
#
loop_
_entity.id
_entity.type
_entity.pdbx_description
1 polymer ?
#
loop_
_entity_poly.entity_id
_entity_poly.type
_entity_poly.pdbx_seq_one_letter_code
_entity_poly.pdbx_strand_id
1 'polypeptide(L)'
;MSPSRIPAEKLIEELQSIADQLGRPPSLREIDELSSYSRSTYQDRFGSWNDAVEEAGLEPRHCSTANIEDRELLEELDRLAENLDRTPRQRDMEQHGKYSVTTYQNRFGSWNDALRKADHQPTKQWKVDRDDLLAELRRLGSRLGSSPTAAEMDEEGTFSSWVYLSEFGSWNEALEAAGYGPNQPDALSRSELQTELERLIDELDRTPRKRDMIEHGEYSPEPYRRRFGSWNAALQSVGASLNQPNPVTEEEACKELRTLYKRLGRPPTTTDVRKHGSCTPVPILRIFSSWEAALRATDQQVLEEYLLRKTLRPTQRFGENWHSKREEVIHRDNEQCVWCGMARERHQDEYGMDLHVHHRIPRSEFAEASDQELEDADVQQNLLTVCAGCHRQLEQLPIQPLPPPE
;
A
#
# COMPACT_ATOMS: atom_id res chain seq x y z
N MET A 1 -28.06 14.23 -26.72
CA MET A 1 -28.91 13.02 -26.89
C MET A 1 -28.54 12.07 -25.76
N SER A 2 -29.46 11.82 -24.83
CA SER A 2 -29.19 10.92 -23.71
C SER A 2 -29.03 9.49 -24.23
N PRO A 3 -27.95 8.77 -23.88
CA PRO A 3 -27.78 7.38 -24.30
C PRO A 3 -28.94 6.55 -23.73
N SER A 4 -29.45 5.61 -24.52
CA SER A 4 -30.64 4.82 -24.18
C SER A 4 -30.46 4.15 -22.81
N ARG A 5 -31.21 4.61 -21.80
CA ARG A 5 -31.30 3.92 -20.51
C ARG A 5 -32.01 2.59 -20.74
N ILE A 6 -31.31 1.48 -20.48
CA ILE A 6 -31.87 0.12 -20.57
C ILE A 6 -33.07 0.01 -19.62
N PRO A 7 -34.26 -0.45 -20.06
CA PRO A 7 -35.44 -0.60 -19.19
C PRO A 7 -35.13 -1.47 -17.97
N ALA A 8 -35.70 -1.10 -16.80
CA ALA A 8 -35.44 -1.81 -15.55
C ALA A 8 -35.94 -3.27 -15.62
N GLU A 9 -37.04 -3.48 -16.33
CA GLU A 9 -37.67 -4.77 -16.57
C GLU A 9 -36.72 -5.74 -17.28
N LYS A 10 -35.96 -5.25 -18.26
CA LYS A 10 -34.96 -6.07 -18.97
C LYS A 10 -33.79 -6.50 -18.09
N LEU A 11 -33.39 -5.65 -17.15
CA LEU A 11 -32.33 -5.98 -16.21
C LEU A 11 -32.81 -7.04 -15.20
N ILE A 12 -34.06 -6.93 -14.74
CA ILE A 12 -34.70 -7.91 -13.84
C ILE A 12 -34.86 -9.27 -14.53
N GLU A 13 -35.38 -9.32 -15.76
CA GLU A 13 -35.54 -10.57 -16.53
C GLU A 13 -34.20 -11.29 -16.75
N GLU A 14 -33.14 -10.55 -17.11
CA GLU A 14 -31.80 -11.11 -17.27
C GLU A 14 -31.26 -11.67 -15.95
N LEU A 15 -31.48 -10.93 -14.85
CA LEU A 15 -31.04 -11.32 -13.52
C LEU A 15 -31.75 -12.59 -13.02
N GLN A 16 -33.06 -12.69 -13.26
CA GLN A 16 -33.87 -13.88 -12.98
C GLN A 16 -33.41 -15.08 -13.81
N SER A 17 -33.18 -14.89 -15.11
CA SER A 17 -32.69 -15.95 -16.00
C SER A 17 -31.33 -16.52 -15.55
N ILE A 18 -30.40 -15.65 -15.15
CA ILE A 18 -29.09 -16.08 -14.64
C ILE A 18 -29.26 -16.79 -13.28
N ALA A 19 -30.14 -16.30 -12.41
CA ALA A 19 -30.42 -16.95 -11.14
C ALA A 19 -31.02 -18.36 -11.31
N ASP A 20 -31.93 -18.53 -12.26
CA ASP A 20 -32.53 -19.82 -12.63
C ASP A 20 -31.47 -20.79 -13.17
N GLN A 21 -30.54 -20.32 -14.01
CA GLN A 21 -29.43 -21.13 -14.53
C GLN A 21 -28.48 -21.59 -13.42
N LEU A 22 -28.25 -20.75 -12.41
CA LEU A 22 -27.35 -21.07 -11.29
C LEU A 22 -28.06 -21.82 -10.16
N GLY A 23 -29.40 -21.86 -10.16
CA GLY A 23 -30.21 -22.35 -9.04
C GLY A 23 -30.06 -21.52 -7.76
N ARG A 24 -29.49 -20.31 -7.87
CA ARG A 24 -29.21 -19.40 -6.76
C ARG A 24 -29.01 -17.97 -7.28
N PRO A 25 -29.19 -16.94 -6.44
CA PRO A 25 -28.86 -15.57 -6.79
C PRO A 25 -27.39 -15.44 -7.25
N PRO A 26 -27.12 -14.77 -8.39
CA PRO A 26 -25.76 -14.58 -8.88
C PRO A 26 -24.96 -13.64 -7.98
N SER A 27 -23.64 -13.84 -7.93
CA SER A 27 -22.72 -12.88 -7.32
C SER A 27 -22.39 -11.75 -8.29
N LEU A 28 -21.83 -10.65 -7.76
CA LEU A 28 -21.37 -9.51 -8.55
C LEU A 28 -20.39 -9.91 -9.67
N ARG A 29 -19.51 -10.87 -9.40
CA ARG A 29 -18.54 -11.37 -10.38
C ARG A 29 -19.22 -12.21 -11.46
N GLU A 30 -20.17 -13.04 -11.07
CA GLU A 30 -20.92 -13.88 -12.01
C GLU A 30 -21.80 -13.04 -12.94
N ILE A 31 -22.30 -11.88 -12.51
CA ILE A 31 -22.99 -10.95 -13.43
C ILE A 31 -22.04 -10.32 -14.44
N ASP A 32 -20.86 -9.86 -14.03
CA ASP A 32 -19.90 -9.29 -14.99
C ASP A 32 -19.42 -10.34 -16.02
N GLU A 33 -19.48 -11.63 -15.68
CA GLU A 33 -19.08 -12.74 -16.56
C GLU A 33 -20.24 -13.32 -17.40
N LEU A 34 -21.47 -13.37 -16.87
CA LEU A 34 -22.62 -14.06 -17.49
C LEU A 34 -23.69 -13.13 -18.06
N SER A 35 -23.77 -11.88 -17.58
CA SER A 35 -24.74 -10.91 -18.07
C SER A 35 -24.20 -10.15 -19.27
N SER A 36 -25.11 -9.78 -20.18
CA SER A 36 -24.82 -8.81 -21.24
C SER A 36 -24.62 -7.39 -20.70
N TYR A 37 -24.91 -7.15 -19.42
CA TYR A 37 -24.86 -5.86 -18.76
C TYR A 37 -23.85 -5.85 -17.59
N SER A 38 -23.05 -4.79 -17.51
CA SER A 38 -22.08 -4.62 -16.42
C SER A 38 -22.76 -4.45 -15.06
N ARG A 39 -22.09 -4.83 -13.97
CA ARG A 39 -22.57 -4.59 -12.60
C ARG A 39 -22.92 -3.12 -12.31
N SER A 40 -22.20 -2.17 -12.91
CA SER A 40 -22.48 -0.73 -12.77
C SER A 40 -23.84 -0.35 -13.38
N THR A 41 -24.28 -1.04 -14.43
CA THR A 41 -25.59 -0.82 -15.05
C THR A 41 -26.75 -1.16 -14.10
N TYR A 42 -26.59 -2.20 -13.28
CA TYR A 42 -27.57 -2.57 -12.25
C TYR A 42 -27.53 -1.59 -11.07
N GLN A 43 -26.33 -1.25 -10.58
CA GLN A 43 -26.16 -0.31 -9.46
C GLN A 43 -26.68 1.10 -9.78
N ASP A 44 -26.39 1.62 -10.98
CA ASP A 44 -26.85 2.95 -11.40
C ASP A 44 -28.38 3.01 -11.58
N ARG A 45 -29.02 1.87 -11.89
CA ARG A 45 -30.46 1.81 -12.13
C ARG A 45 -31.26 1.64 -10.83
N PHE A 46 -30.81 0.77 -9.94
CA PHE A 46 -31.55 0.35 -8.74
C PHE A 46 -30.99 0.96 -7.44
N GLY A 47 -29.89 1.71 -7.52
CA GLY A 47 -29.24 2.34 -6.36
C GLY A 47 -28.17 1.44 -5.73
N SER A 48 -28.48 0.17 -5.52
CA SER A 48 -27.50 -0.84 -5.10
C SER A 48 -27.72 -2.18 -5.78
N TRP A 49 -26.72 -3.06 -5.66
CA TRP A 49 -26.82 -4.44 -6.15
C TRP A 49 -27.86 -5.25 -5.40
N ASN A 50 -27.99 -5.04 -4.09
CA ASN A 50 -28.97 -5.76 -3.29
C ASN A 50 -30.40 -5.33 -3.65
N ASP A 51 -30.62 -4.03 -3.87
CA ASP A 51 -31.91 -3.53 -4.35
C ASP A 51 -32.28 -4.14 -5.70
N ALA A 52 -31.31 -4.27 -6.62
CA ALA A 52 -31.54 -4.93 -7.91
C ALA A 52 -31.93 -6.41 -7.77
N VAL A 53 -31.36 -7.11 -6.78
CA VAL A 53 -31.64 -8.52 -6.50
C VAL A 53 -33.00 -8.69 -5.81
N GLU A 54 -33.35 -7.79 -4.88
CA GLU A 54 -34.66 -7.74 -4.21
C GLU A 54 -35.79 -7.40 -5.20
N GLU A 55 -35.59 -6.42 -6.09
CA GLU A 55 -36.56 -6.05 -7.12
C GLU A 55 -36.79 -7.17 -8.14
N ALA A 56 -35.80 -8.06 -8.30
CA ALA A 56 -35.90 -9.28 -9.09
C ALA A 56 -36.59 -10.45 -8.36
N GLY A 57 -37.02 -10.24 -7.10
CA GLY A 57 -37.66 -11.27 -6.28
C GLY A 57 -36.69 -12.35 -5.78
N LEU A 58 -35.40 -12.04 -5.72
CA LEU A 58 -34.34 -12.93 -5.28
C LEU A 58 -33.81 -12.47 -3.91
N GLU A 59 -33.36 -13.41 -3.07
CA GLU A 59 -32.78 -13.11 -1.76
C GLU A 59 -31.28 -12.72 -1.89
N PRO A 60 -30.85 -11.50 -1.50
CA PRO A 60 -29.45 -11.08 -1.58
C PRO A 60 -28.52 -11.99 -0.75
N ARG A 61 -27.36 -12.35 -1.32
CA ARG A 61 -26.41 -13.26 -0.65
C ARG A 61 -25.74 -12.65 0.59
N HIS A 62 -25.72 -11.32 0.69
CA HIS A 62 -25.19 -10.58 1.83
C HIS A 62 -26.04 -9.33 2.08
N CYS A 63 -26.83 -9.33 3.15
CA CYS A 63 -27.59 -8.14 3.56
C CYS A 63 -26.63 -7.00 3.96
N SER A 64 -27.02 -5.77 3.66
CA SER A 64 -26.30 -4.57 4.07
C SER A 64 -26.14 -4.53 5.59
N THR A 65 -24.92 -4.31 6.07
CA THR A 65 -24.54 -4.32 7.50
C THR A 65 -25.13 -3.16 8.31
N ALA A 66 -25.87 -2.24 7.69
CA ALA A 66 -26.29 -0.99 8.32
C ALA A 66 -27.64 -1.06 9.05
N ASN A 67 -28.42 -2.13 8.90
CA ASN A 67 -29.80 -2.19 9.43
C ASN A 67 -30.17 -3.54 10.06
N ILE A 68 -29.19 -4.34 10.46
CA ILE A 68 -29.41 -5.66 11.06
C ILE A 68 -29.61 -5.50 12.57
N GLU A 69 -30.74 -5.97 13.07
CA GLU A 69 -31.07 -5.91 14.51
C GLU A 69 -30.32 -7.00 15.29
N ASP A 70 -29.97 -6.73 16.56
CA ASP A 70 -29.26 -7.71 17.41
C ASP A 70 -30.04 -9.03 17.50
N ARG A 71 -31.37 -8.95 17.56
CA ARG A 71 -32.26 -10.13 17.59
C ARG A 71 -32.10 -11.01 16.36
N GLU A 72 -31.96 -10.41 15.18
CA GLU A 72 -31.84 -11.12 13.91
C GLU A 72 -30.52 -11.90 13.83
N LEU A 73 -29.43 -11.32 14.36
CA LEU A 73 -28.15 -11.99 14.47
C LEU A 73 -28.21 -13.20 15.44
N LEU A 74 -28.90 -13.07 16.57
CA LEU A 74 -29.05 -14.14 17.56
C LEU A 74 -29.95 -15.27 17.04
N GLU A 75 -31.09 -14.94 16.43
CA GLU A 75 -32.00 -15.92 15.80
C GLU A 75 -31.29 -16.74 14.70
N GLU A 76 -30.34 -16.14 13.99
CA GLU A 76 -29.53 -16.85 13.00
C GLU A 76 -28.52 -17.82 13.64
N LEU A 77 -27.99 -17.52 14.83
CA LEU A 77 -27.18 -18.47 15.60
C LEU A 77 -28.03 -19.64 16.11
N ASP A 78 -29.24 -19.37 16.59
CA ASP A 78 -30.19 -20.39 17.02
C ASP A 78 -30.57 -21.32 15.87
N ARG A 79 -30.92 -20.75 14.71
CA ARG A 79 -31.22 -21.50 13.48
C ARG A 79 -30.06 -22.42 13.09
N LEU A 80 -28.82 -21.94 13.15
CA LEU A 80 -27.65 -22.78 12.84
C LEU A 80 -27.42 -23.85 13.89
N ALA A 81 -27.66 -23.55 15.16
CA ALA A 81 -27.53 -24.51 16.25
C ALA A 81 -28.51 -25.68 16.08
N GLU A 82 -29.77 -25.36 15.77
CA GLU A 82 -30.83 -26.34 15.48
C GLU A 82 -30.50 -27.20 14.25
N ASN A 83 -30.04 -26.57 13.17
CA ASN A 83 -29.73 -27.30 11.93
C ASN A 83 -28.52 -28.23 12.05
N LEU A 84 -27.56 -27.90 12.92
CA LEU A 84 -26.33 -28.67 13.08
C LEU A 84 -26.37 -29.63 14.28
N ASP A 85 -27.42 -29.57 15.10
CA ASP A 85 -27.58 -30.28 16.38
C ASP A 85 -26.36 -30.09 17.32
N ARG A 86 -25.74 -28.91 17.24
CA ARG A 86 -24.57 -28.51 18.03
C ARG A 86 -24.37 -27.00 17.95
N THR A 87 -23.67 -26.43 18.94
CA THR A 87 -23.32 -25.01 18.88
C THR A 87 -22.51 -24.67 17.61
N PRO A 88 -22.92 -23.64 16.84
CA PRO A 88 -22.24 -23.23 15.62
C PRO A 88 -20.81 -22.75 15.89
N ARG A 89 -19.88 -23.15 15.02
CA ARG A 89 -18.51 -22.63 14.94
C ARG A 89 -18.47 -21.48 13.93
N GLN A 90 -17.43 -20.63 14.00
CA GLN A 90 -17.20 -19.57 13.02
C GLN A 90 -17.24 -20.08 11.57
N ARG A 91 -16.60 -21.23 11.32
CA ARG A 91 -16.62 -21.90 10.01
C ARG A 91 -18.03 -22.30 9.55
N ASP A 92 -18.91 -22.66 10.48
CA ASP A 92 -20.28 -23.03 10.14
C ASP A 92 -21.09 -21.79 9.70
N MET A 93 -20.85 -20.64 10.33
CA MET A 93 -21.42 -19.35 9.91
C MET A 93 -20.89 -18.91 8.54
N GLU A 94 -19.60 -19.07 8.27
CA GLU A 94 -19.03 -18.75 6.95
C GLU A 94 -19.57 -19.64 5.82
N GLN A 95 -19.93 -20.88 6.14
CA GLN A 95 -20.37 -21.86 5.14
C GLN A 95 -21.89 -21.91 4.96
N HIS A 96 -22.65 -21.68 6.03
CA HIS A 96 -24.09 -21.95 6.08
C HIS A 96 -24.90 -20.80 6.70
N GLY A 97 -24.22 -19.76 7.18
CA GLY A 97 -24.82 -18.61 7.82
C GLY A 97 -25.14 -17.47 6.85
N LYS A 98 -26.10 -16.64 7.24
CA LYS A 98 -26.54 -15.48 6.47
C LYS A 98 -25.60 -14.27 6.60
N TYR A 99 -24.87 -14.17 7.71
CA TYR A 99 -24.03 -12.99 8.02
C TYR A 99 -22.55 -13.36 8.19
N SER A 100 -21.69 -12.36 8.03
CA SER A 100 -20.26 -12.52 8.27
C SER A 100 -19.95 -12.70 9.76
N VAL A 101 -18.98 -13.55 10.09
CA VAL A 101 -18.43 -13.70 11.46
C VAL A 101 -17.94 -12.36 12.01
N THR A 102 -17.40 -11.49 11.15
CA THR A 102 -16.96 -10.15 11.55
C THR A 102 -18.10 -9.24 11.98
N THR A 103 -19.34 -9.46 11.49
CA THR A 103 -20.54 -8.74 11.97
C THR A 103 -20.81 -9.06 13.44
N TYR A 104 -20.70 -10.34 13.83
CA TYR A 104 -20.86 -10.78 15.21
C TYR A 104 -19.75 -10.26 16.13
N GLN A 105 -18.49 -10.32 15.68
CA GLN A 105 -17.35 -9.80 16.44
C GLN A 105 -17.46 -8.29 16.70
N ASN A 106 -17.78 -7.51 15.67
CA ASN A 106 -17.91 -6.05 15.81
C ASN A 106 -19.12 -5.66 16.66
N ARG A 107 -20.24 -6.39 16.58
CA ARG A 107 -21.48 -6.04 17.29
C ARG A 107 -21.54 -6.53 18.73
N PHE A 108 -20.94 -7.68 19.03
CA PHE A 108 -20.99 -8.33 20.34
C PHE A 108 -19.63 -8.41 21.04
N GLY A 109 -18.57 -7.87 20.45
CA GLY A 109 -17.19 -7.90 20.96
C GLY A 109 -16.42 -9.15 20.54
N SER A 110 -17.04 -10.33 20.68
CA SER A 110 -16.42 -11.61 20.27
C SER A 110 -17.46 -12.61 19.76
N TRP A 111 -16.98 -13.64 19.06
CA TRP A 111 -17.83 -14.78 18.64
C TRP A 111 -18.41 -15.54 19.82
N ASN A 112 -17.63 -15.75 20.89
CA ASN A 112 -18.10 -16.44 22.09
C ASN A 112 -19.09 -15.57 22.89
N ASP A 113 -18.98 -14.25 22.79
CA ASP A 113 -19.93 -13.30 23.40
C ASP A 113 -21.27 -13.33 22.67
N ALA A 114 -21.23 -13.42 21.34
CA ALA A 114 -22.42 -13.64 20.53
C ALA A 114 -23.10 -14.98 20.86
N LEU A 115 -22.33 -16.06 20.98
CA LEU A 115 -22.87 -17.37 21.42
C LEU A 115 -23.49 -17.29 22.82
N ARG A 116 -22.83 -16.63 23.78
CA ARG A 116 -23.36 -16.44 25.13
C ARG A 116 -24.64 -15.60 25.16
N LYS A 117 -24.74 -14.57 24.32
CA LYS A 117 -25.96 -13.76 24.19
C LYS A 117 -27.12 -14.51 23.54
N ALA A 118 -26.82 -15.54 22.75
CA ALA A 118 -27.80 -16.47 22.19
C ALA A 118 -27.98 -17.71 23.09
N ASP A 119 -27.58 -17.66 24.36
CA ASP A 119 -27.68 -18.76 25.33
C ASP A 119 -27.01 -20.09 24.89
N HIS A 120 -26.03 -20.04 23.98
CA HIS A 120 -25.23 -21.20 23.55
C HIS A 120 -23.90 -21.32 24.29
N GLN A 121 -23.43 -22.55 24.49
CA GLN A 121 -22.12 -22.81 25.10
C GLN A 121 -20.96 -22.57 24.12
N PRO A 122 -19.91 -21.81 24.49
CA PRO A 122 -18.74 -21.59 23.64
C PRO A 122 -18.10 -22.88 23.13
N THR A 123 -17.74 -22.94 21.85
CA THR A 123 -17.35 -24.19 21.16
C THR A 123 -15.94 -24.71 21.50
N LYS A 124 -15.15 -23.96 22.27
CA LYS A 124 -13.91 -24.39 22.91
C LYS A 124 -13.85 -23.76 24.30
N GLN A 125 -14.14 -24.53 25.34
CA GLN A 125 -13.72 -24.19 26.70
C GLN A 125 -12.30 -24.73 26.89
N TRP A 126 -11.32 -23.85 27.09
CA TRP A 126 -10.18 -24.22 27.92
C TRP A 126 -10.72 -24.39 29.35
N LYS A 127 -10.27 -25.40 30.11
CA LYS A 127 -10.77 -25.76 31.45
C LYS A 127 -10.45 -24.70 32.54
N VAL A 128 -10.45 -23.42 32.21
CA VAL A 128 -10.13 -22.34 33.14
C VAL A 128 -11.30 -21.36 33.12
N ASP A 129 -11.89 -21.12 34.28
CA ASP A 129 -12.98 -20.17 34.42
C ASP A 129 -12.47 -18.75 34.14
N ARG A 130 -13.33 -17.89 33.56
CA ARG A 130 -13.00 -16.49 33.32
C ARG A 130 -12.61 -15.78 34.61
N ASP A 131 -13.27 -16.11 35.72
CA ASP A 131 -12.97 -15.53 37.02
C ASP A 131 -11.60 -15.98 37.56
N ASP A 132 -11.19 -17.22 37.27
CA ASP A 132 -9.86 -17.73 37.62
C ASP A 132 -8.75 -16.99 36.86
N LEU A 133 -8.97 -16.71 35.57
CA LEU A 133 -8.06 -15.91 34.75
C LEU A 133 -7.88 -14.50 35.31
N LEU A 134 -8.98 -13.83 35.69
CA LEU A 134 -8.96 -12.49 36.27
C LEU A 134 -8.34 -12.47 37.67
N ALA A 135 -8.60 -13.49 38.49
CA ALA A 135 -7.99 -13.64 39.80
C ALA A 135 -6.46 -13.79 39.69
N GLU A 136 -5.99 -14.55 38.70
CA GLU A 136 -4.56 -14.73 38.47
C GLU A 136 -3.89 -13.45 37.95
N LEU A 137 -4.55 -12.70 37.06
CA LEU A 137 -4.09 -11.36 36.65
C LEU A 137 -3.97 -10.40 37.84
N ARG A 138 -4.96 -10.41 38.76
CA ARG A 138 -4.93 -9.59 39.97
C ARG A 138 -3.82 -10.02 40.93
N ARG A 139 -3.63 -11.32 41.13
CA ARG A 139 -2.54 -11.85 41.94
C ARG A 139 -1.18 -11.41 41.39
N LEU A 140 -0.98 -11.54 40.08
CA LEU A 140 0.25 -11.15 39.41
C LEU A 140 0.47 -9.63 39.49
N GLY A 141 -0.56 -8.83 39.25
CA GLY A 141 -0.48 -7.36 39.32
C GLY A 141 -0.23 -6.83 40.73
N SER A 142 -0.84 -7.44 41.76
CA SER A 142 -0.51 -7.11 43.16
C SER A 142 0.94 -7.42 43.52
N ARG A 143 1.52 -8.47 42.92
CA ARG A 143 2.91 -8.87 43.17
C ARG A 143 3.93 -7.98 42.47
N LEU A 144 3.64 -7.57 41.23
CA LEU A 144 4.49 -6.68 40.43
C LEU A 144 4.30 -5.20 40.82
N GLY A 145 3.19 -4.85 41.48
CA GLY A 145 2.84 -3.47 41.82
C GLY A 145 2.39 -2.64 40.62
N SER A 146 2.16 -3.27 39.46
CA SER A 146 1.78 -2.66 38.19
C SER A 146 0.86 -3.59 37.40
N SER A 147 0.28 -3.09 36.31
CA SER A 147 -0.44 -3.92 35.34
C SER A 147 0.52 -4.97 34.74
N PRO A 148 0.23 -6.28 34.81
CA PRO A 148 1.11 -7.32 34.27
C PRO A 148 1.09 -7.40 32.75
N THR A 149 2.26 -7.48 32.12
CA THR A 149 2.45 -7.76 30.69
C THR A 149 2.17 -9.20 30.31
N ALA A 150 1.82 -9.41 29.03
CA ALA A 150 1.64 -10.75 28.48
C ALA A 150 2.91 -11.61 28.66
N ALA A 151 4.08 -11.00 28.49
CA ALA A 151 5.37 -11.66 28.72
C ALA A 151 5.58 -12.03 30.20
N GLU A 152 5.29 -11.12 31.13
CA GLU A 152 5.36 -11.40 32.57
C GLU A 152 4.36 -12.48 33.01
N MET A 153 3.21 -12.57 32.35
CA MET A 153 2.26 -13.67 32.58
C MET A 153 2.80 -15.00 32.02
N ASP A 154 3.40 -15.02 30.84
CA ASP A 154 4.01 -16.24 30.30
C ASP A 154 5.22 -16.70 31.11
N GLU A 155 5.93 -15.77 31.76
CA GLU A 155 7.12 -16.06 32.56
C GLU A 155 6.79 -16.43 34.01
N GLU A 156 5.84 -15.75 34.64
CA GLU A 156 5.60 -15.85 36.09
C GLU A 156 4.14 -16.12 36.48
N GLY A 157 3.26 -16.22 35.50
CA GLY A 157 1.84 -16.53 35.65
C GLY A 157 1.54 -18.03 35.64
N THR A 158 0.36 -18.37 36.14
CA THR A 158 -0.14 -19.75 36.13
C THR A 158 -0.67 -20.17 34.76
N PHE A 159 -1.11 -19.20 33.95
CA PHE A 159 -1.72 -19.44 32.65
C PHE A 159 -0.92 -18.73 31.56
N SER A 160 -0.88 -19.31 30.36
CA SER A 160 -0.24 -18.64 29.22
C SER A 160 -1.07 -17.43 28.78
N SER A 161 -0.37 -16.37 28.35
CA SER A 161 -0.95 -15.16 27.77
C SER A 161 -1.90 -15.45 26.59
N TRP A 162 -1.65 -16.53 25.86
CA TRP A 162 -2.50 -16.97 24.75
C TRP A 162 -3.92 -17.39 25.19
N VAL A 163 -4.08 -17.89 26.42
CA VAL A 163 -5.41 -18.22 27.00
C VAL A 163 -6.21 -16.94 27.21
N TYR A 164 -5.57 -15.87 27.68
CA TYR A 164 -6.20 -14.56 27.83
C TYR A 164 -6.56 -13.92 26.49
N LEU A 165 -5.68 -14.02 25.48
CA LEU A 165 -5.99 -13.54 24.12
C LEU A 165 -7.17 -14.29 23.49
N SER A 166 -7.26 -15.58 23.75
CA SER A 166 -8.34 -16.42 23.20
C SER A 166 -9.70 -16.17 23.87
N GLU A 167 -9.71 -15.90 25.18
CA GLU A 167 -10.94 -15.68 25.94
C GLU A 167 -11.43 -14.21 25.91
N PHE A 168 -10.50 -13.24 25.87
CA PHE A 168 -10.84 -11.81 25.96
C PHE A 168 -10.66 -11.05 24.65
N GLY A 169 -10.09 -11.65 23.60
CA GLY A 169 -9.84 -11.01 22.30
C GLY A 169 -8.50 -10.26 22.26
N SER A 170 -8.14 -9.57 23.35
CA SER A 170 -6.85 -8.92 23.51
C SER A 170 -6.37 -8.89 24.97
N TRP A 171 -5.06 -8.66 25.15
CA TRP A 171 -4.45 -8.56 26.48
C TRP A 171 -4.94 -7.33 27.25
N ASN A 172 -5.16 -6.22 26.54
CA ASN A 172 -5.67 -4.99 27.16
C ASN A 172 -7.12 -5.15 27.63
N GLU A 173 -7.98 -5.84 26.88
CA GLU A 173 -9.34 -6.18 27.32
C GLU A 173 -9.34 -7.10 28.54
N ALA A 174 -8.38 -8.02 28.64
CA ALA A 174 -8.20 -8.86 29.82
C ALA A 174 -7.79 -8.03 31.07
N LEU A 175 -6.91 -7.04 30.90
CA LEU A 175 -6.52 -6.12 31.97
C LEU A 175 -7.67 -5.23 32.43
N GLU A 176 -8.44 -4.66 31.49
CA GLU A 176 -9.62 -3.86 31.80
C GLU A 176 -10.65 -4.67 32.59
N ALA A 177 -10.94 -5.90 32.17
CA ALA A 177 -11.82 -6.82 32.89
C ALA A 177 -11.28 -7.18 34.29
N ALA A 178 -9.96 -7.17 34.48
CA ALA A 178 -9.31 -7.41 35.78
C ALA A 178 -9.27 -6.15 36.68
N GLY A 179 -9.64 -4.98 36.15
CA GLY A 179 -9.60 -3.69 36.85
C GLY A 179 -8.25 -2.97 36.76
N TYR A 180 -7.40 -3.36 35.82
CA TYR A 180 -6.11 -2.74 35.52
C TYR A 180 -6.22 -1.82 34.30
N GLY A 181 -5.37 -0.78 34.26
CA GLY A 181 -5.15 -0.01 33.04
C GLY A 181 -4.35 -0.82 32.01
N PRO A 182 -4.51 -0.56 30.70
CA PRO A 182 -3.76 -1.24 29.65
C PRO A 182 -2.24 -1.05 29.82
N ASN A 183 -1.43 -2.07 29.55
CA ASN A 183 0.05 -2.02 29.72
C ASN A 183 0.76 -1.11 28.75
N GLN A 184 0.17 -0.94 27.57
CA GLN A 184 0.48 0.17 26.67
C GLN A 184 -0.77 1.02 26.63
N PRO A 185 -0.92 1.95 27.59
CA PRO A 185 -1.90 2.98 27.39
C PRO A 185 -1.40 3.81 26.19
N ASP A 186 -2.34 4.31 25.38
CA ASP A 186 -2.19 5.61 24.74
C ASP A 186 -2.04 6.69 25.85
N ALA A 187 -1.03 6.55 26.71
CA ALA A 187 -0.92 7.17 28.03
C ALA A 187 -0.67 8.67 27.95
N LEU A 188 -0.15 9.10 26.81
CA LEU A 188 0.21 10.48 26.59
C LEU A 188 -0.96 11.15 25.88
N SER A 189 -1.65 11.99 26.63
CA SER A 189 -2.63 12.92 26.09
C SER A 189 -1.97 13.81 25.03
N ARG A 190 -2.79 14.38 24.14
CA ARG A 190 -2.29 15.39 23.19
C ARG A 190 -1.58 16.53 23.90
N SER A 191 -2.04 16.91 25.09
CA SER A 191 -1.45 17.96 25.91
C SER A 191 -0.05 17.59 26.41
N GLU A 192 0.15 16.37 26.93
CA GLU A 192 1.46 15.92 27.43
C GLU A 192 2.50 15.83 26.30
N LEU A 193 2.08 15.34 25.13
CA LEU A 193 2.94 15.31 23.95
C LEU A 193 3.29 16.73 23.45
N GLN A 194 2.35 17.67 23.54
CA GLN A 194 2.57 19.08 23.18
C GLN A 194 3.55 19.75 24.14
N THR A 195 3.39 19.59 25.45
CA THR A 195 4.29 20.14 26.46
C THR A 195 5.72 19.64 26.29
N GLU A 196 5.92 18.36 25.97
CA GLU A 196 7.27 17.84 25.72
C GLU A 196 7.88 18.39 24.42
N LEU A 197 7.07 18.64 23.38
CA LEU A 197 7.55 19.31 22.17
C LEU A 197 7.93 20.77 22.43
N GLU A 198 7.14 21.50 23.21
CA GLU A 198 7.44 22.88 23.63
C GLU A 198 8.74 22.94 24.41
N ARG A 199 8.93 22.04 25.40
CA ARG A 199 10.18 21.92 26.16
C ARG A 199 11.40 21.71 25.25
N LEU A 200 11.30 20.82 24.27
CA LEU A 200 12.39 20.54 23.31
C LEU A 200 12.65 21.70 22.35
N ILE A 201 11.61 22.45 21.94
CA ILE A 201 11.76 23.65 21.12
C ILE A 201 12.57 24.71 21.90
N ASP A 202 12.21 24.92 23.16
CA ASP A 202 12.87 25.88 24.04
C ASP A 202 14.33 25.46 24.36
N GLU A 203 14.59 24.16 24.57
CA GLU A 203 15.94 23.67 24.87
C GLU A 203 16.88 23.72 23.66
N LEU A 204 16.38 23.40 22.46
CA LEU A 204 17.21 23.30 21.26
C LEU A 204 17.30 24.62 20.47
N ASP A 205 16.48 25.62 20.81
CA ASP A 205 16.32 26.90 20.09
C ASP A 205 16.06 26.71 18.58
N ARG A 206 15.38 25.61 18.22
CA ARG A 206 15.01 25.22 16.85
C ARG A 206 13.92 24.17 16.86
N THR A 207 13.24 23.97 15.71
CA THR A 207 12.29 22.86 15.57
C THR A 207 12.96 21.49 15.82
N PRO A 208 12.43 20.68 16.76
CA PRO A 208 12.94 19.34 17.05
C PRO A 208 12.62 18.36 15.91
N ARG A 209 13.64 17.63 15.45
CA ARG A 209 13.56 16.48 14.55
C ARG A 209 13.21 15.21 15.33
N LYS A 210 12.74 14.19 14.62
CA LYS A 210 12.52 12.84 15.21
C LYS A 210 13.78 12.32 15.92
N ARG A 211 14.96 12.62 15.37
CA ARG A 211 16.25 12.28 15.97
C ARG A 211 16.46 12.99 17.30
N ASP A 212 16.13 14.28 17.37
CA ASP A 212 16.27 15.06 18.59
C ASP A 212 15.35 14.54 19.71
N MET A 213 14.15 14.09 19.36
CA MET A 213 13.24 13.42 20.31
C MET A 213 13.78 12.07 20.80
N ILE A 214 14.51 11.32 19.96
CA ILE A 214 15.16 10.07 20.37
C ILE A 214 16.36 10.34 21.28
N GLU A 215 17.12 11.41 21.02
CA GLU A 215 18.36 11.72 21.72
C GLU A 215 18.16 12.56 22.99
N HIS A 216 17.13 13.43 23.01
CA HIS A 216 16.92 14.44 24.06
C HIS A 216 15.48 14.50 24.59
N GLY A 217 14.56 13.73 24.00
CA GLY A 217 13.15 13.71 24.39
C GLY A 217 12.82 12.64 25.42
N GLU A 218 11.76 12.89 26.18
CA GLU A 218 11.23 11.94 27.16
C GLU A 218 10.48 10.76 26.51
N TYR A 219 10.04 10.94 25.26
CA TYR A 219 9.18 9.98 24.58
C TYR A 219 9.75 9.53 23.23
N SER A 220 9.32 8.34 22.80
CA SER A 220 9.60 7.91 21.43
C SER A 220 8.80 8.74 20.40
N PRO A 221 9.22 8.80 19.11
CA PRO A 221 8.46 9.51 18.08
C PRO A 221 7.11 8.87 17.69
N GLU A 222 6.83 7.64 18.13
CA GLU A 222 5.68 6.85 17.70
C GLU A 222 4.33 7.32 18.30
N PRO A 223 4.23 7.66 19.61
CA PRO A 223 3.06 8.34 20.18
C PRO A 223 2.59 9.57 19.39
N TYR A 224 3.52 10.40 18.90
CA TYR A 224 3.21 11.57 18.08
C TYR A 224 2.56 11.20 16.74
N ARG A 225 3.03 10.14 16.08
CA ARG A 225 2.42 9.63 14.84
C ARG A 225 1.02 9.10 15.08
N ARG A 226 0.80 8.32 16.13
CA ARG A 226 -0.50 7.72 16.44
C ARG A 226 -1.53 8.77 16.83
N ARG A 227 -1.15 9.78 17.63
CA ARG A 227 -2.11 10.75 18.19
C ARG A 227 -2.42 11.94 17.28
N PHE A 228 -1.45 12.38 16.48
CA PHE A 228 -1.58 13.54 15.57
C PHE A 228 -1.60 13.14 14.08
N GLY A 229 -1.44 11.86 13.76
CA GLY A 229 -1.37 11.34 12.39
C GLY A 229 0.02 11.49 11.73
N SER A 230 0.81 12.49 12.12
CA SER A 230 2.20 12.65 11.70
C SER A 230 3.03 13.51 12.65
N TRP A 231 4.35 13.41 12.57
CA TRP A 231 5.28 14.27 13.32
C TRP A 231 5.09 15.76 13.01
N ASN A 232 4.87 16.10 11.74
CA ASN A 232 4.62 17.48 11.33
C ASN A 232 3.27 18.00 11.84
N ALA A 233 2.25 17.14 11.93
CA ALA A 233 0.96 17.50 12.55
C ALA A 233 1.10 17.73 14.06
N ALA A 234 1.99 16.99 14.73
CA ALA A 234 2.30 17.26 16.14
C ALA A 234 3.01 18.62 16.31
N LEU A 235 4.01 18.94 15.47
CA LEU A 235 4.67 20.24 15.46
C LEU A 235 3.72 21.41 15.15
N GLN A 236 2.78 21.22 14.21
CA GLN A 236 1.74 22.22 13.92
C GLN A 236 0.84 22.49 15.12
N SER A 237 0.59 21.46 15.94
CA SER A 237 -0.29 21.60 17.10
C SER A 237 0.29 22.49 18.21
N VAL A 238 1.62 22.70 18.22
CA VAL A 238 2.34 23.63 19.11
C VAL A 238 2.79 24.91 18.38
N GLY A 239 2.32 25.14 17.16
CA GLY A 239 2.68 26.32 16.36
C GLY A 239 4.12 26.35 15.83
N ALA A 240 4.83 25.23 15.84
CA ALA A 240 6.22 25.15 15.40
C ALA A 240 6.37 25.00 13.88
N SER A 241 7.50 25.51 13.36
CA SER A 241 7.91 25.33 11.96
C SER A 241 8.11 23.85 11.63
N LEU A 242 7.71 23.37 10.45
CA LEU A 242 7.82 21.96 10.05
C LEU A 242 9.27 21.53 9.78
N ASN A 243 9.64 20.29 10.12
CA ASN A 243 10.99 19.74 9.88
C ASN A 243 11.35 19.50 8.42
N GLN A 244 10.35 19.35 7.59
CA GLN A 244 10.45 19.46 6.14
C GLN A 244 9.46 20.55 5.75
N PRO A 245 9.86 21.56 4.95
CA PRO A 245 8.92 22.49 4.36
C PRO A 245 7.80 21.70 3.67
N ASN A 246 6.61 22.27 3.64
CA ASN A 246 5.39 21.69 3.07
C ASN A 246 5.63 20.96 1.72
N PRO A 247 4.74 20.01 1.35
CA PRO A 247 4.71 19.47 -0.01
C PRO A 247 4.88 20.61 -1.00
N VAL A 248 5.92 20.51 -1.84
CA VAL A 248 6.22 21.42 -2.95
C VAL A 248 4.89 21.90 -3.53
N THR A 249 4.61 23.20 -3.57
CA THR A 249 3.32 23.63 -4.15
C THR A 249 3.29 23.33 -5.65
N GLU A 250 2.11 23.35 -6.26
CA GLU A 250 1.99 23.26 -7.73
C GLU A 250 2.88 24.30 -8.41
N GLU A 251 2.92 25.54 -7.90
CA GLU A 251 3.75 26.60 -8.49
C GLU A 251 5.25 26.34 -8.31
N GLU A 252 5.67 25.85 -7.14
CA GLU A 252 7.07 25.53 -6.86
C GLU A 252 7.56 24.36 -7.72
N ALA A 253 6.74 23.33 -7.89
CA ALA A 253 7.04 22.17 -8.74
C ALA A 253 7.20 22.61 -10.20
N CYS A 254 6.27 23.42 -10.72
CA CYS A 254 6.37 23.98 -12.07
C CYS A 254 7.62 24.87 -12.22
N LYS A 255 7.95 25.69 -11.22
CA LYS A 255 9.15 26.55 -11.24
C LYS A 255 10.44 25.72 -11.30
N GLU A 256 10.51 24.66 -10.51
CA GLU A 256 11.63 23.72 -10.51
C GLU A 256 11.80 23.07 -11.89
N LEU A 257 10.72 22.54 -12.47
CA LEU A 257 10.74 21.91 -13.80
C LEU A 257 11.13 22.89 -14.91
N ARG A 258 10.68 24.16 -14.88
CA ARG A 258 11.15 25.20 -15.83
C ARG A 258 12.63 25.49 -15.68
N THR A 259 13.12 25.52 -14.45
CA THR A 259 14.54 25.81 -14.17
C THR A 259 15.41 24.68 -14.71
N LEU A 260 15.01 23.43 -14.48
CA LEU A 260 15.70 22.26 -15.00
C LEU A 260 15.64 22.18 -16.53
N TYR A 261 14.50 22.52 -17.14
CA TYR A 261 14.39 22.61 -18.59
C TYR A 261 15.39 23.59 -19.20
N LYS A 262 15.49 24.81 -18.64
CA LYS A 262 16.46 25.83 -19.07
C LYS A 262 17.91 25.38 -18.89
N ARG A 263 18.20 24.68 -17.80
CA ARG A 263 19.55 24.20 -17.48
C ARG A 263 19.98 23.05 -18.39
N LEU A 264 19.08 22.10 -18.65
CA LEU A 264 19.39 20.90 -19.41
C LEU A 264 19.26 21.09 -20.93
N GLY A 265 18.60 22.16 -21.39
CA GLY A 265 18.25 22.36 -22.79
C GLY A 265 17.32 21.27 -23.34
N ARG A 266 16.65 20.53 -22.45
CA ARG A 266 15.73 19.44 -22.78
C ARG A 266 14.69 19.24 -21.68
N PRO A 267 13.53 18.64 -21.99
CA PRO A 267 12.52 18.31 -20.99
C PRO A 267 13.10 17.44 -19.86
N PRO A 268 12.90 17.83 -18.59
CA PRO A 268 13.42 17.09 -17.45
C PRO A 268 12.67 15.77 -17.26
N THR A 269 13.42 14.72 -16.91
CA THR A 269 12.88 13.41 -16.52
C THR A 269 12.82 13.30 -14.99
N THR A 270 12.13 12.28 -14.49
CA THR A 270 12.13 11.95 -13.06
C THR A 270 13.54 11.68 -12.52
N THR A 271 14.43 11.13 -13.36
CA THR A 271 15.85 10.93 -13.02
C THR A 271 16.58 12.26 -12.91
N ASP A 272 16.32 13.22 -13.80
CA ASP A 272 16.97 14.53 -13.76
C ASP A 272 16.57 15.31 -12.51
N VAL A 273 15.30 15.24 -12.09
CA VAL A 273 14.85 15.84 -10.82
C VAL A 273 15.52 15.16 -9.62
N ARG A 274 15.69 13.84 -9.66
CA ARG A 274 16.41 13.14 -8.58
C ARG A 274 17.89 13.54 -8.50
N LYS A 275 18.54 13.78 -9.65
CA LYS A 275 19.98 14.10 -9.73
C LYS A 275 20.28 15.58 -9.50
N HIS A 276 19.44 16.47 -10.00
CA HIS A 276 19.73 17.90 -10.09
C HIS A 276 18.65 18.78 -9.46
N GLY A 277 17.53 18.20 -9.04
CA GLY A 277 16.41 18.92 -8.46
C GLY A 277 16.57 19.18 -6.96
N SER A 278 15.94 20.25 -6.52
CA SER A 278 15.83 20.67 -5.12
C SER A 278 14.84 19.80 -4.32
N CYS A 279 14.03 19.00 -5.01
CA CYS A 279 13.08 18.07 -4.43
C CYS A 279 13.16 16.68 -5.08
N THR A 280 12.61 15.68 -4.40
CA THR A 280 12.47 14.34 -5.00
C THR A 280 11.29 14.33 -5.99
N PRO A 281 11.23 13.39 -6.96
CA PRO A 281 10.11 13.31 -7.90
C PRO A 281 8.75 12.96 -7.26
N VAL A 282 8.76 12.40 -6.04
CA VAL A 282 7.57 11.88 -5.37
C VAL A 282 6.56 12.97 -5.01
N PRO A 283 6.94 14.12 -4.39
CA PRO A 283 6.08 15.28 -4.23
C PRO A 283 5.38 15.72 -5.53
N ILE A 284 6.13 15.87 -6.62
CA ILE A 284 5.60 16.31 -7.93
C ILE A 284 4.53 15.33 -8.45
N LEU A 285 4.81 14.03 -8.36
CA LEU A 285 3.86 12.99 -8.81
C LEU A 285 2.60 12.90 -7.95
N ARG A 286 2.69 13.20 -6.64
CA ARG A 286 1.50 13.25 -5.76
C ARG A 286 0.55 14.38 -6.11
N ILE A 287 1.09 15.50 -6.58
CA ILE A 287 0.33 16.69 -6.95
C ILE A 287 -0.35 16.50 -8.30
N PHE A 288 0.43 16.16 -9.33
CA PHE A 288 -0.07 16.13 -10.71
C PHE A 288 -0.55 14.74 -11.16
N SER A 289 -0.47 13.72 -10.31
CA SER A 289 -0.85 12.31 -10.59
C SER A 289 -0.04 11.60 -11.70
N SER A 290 0.67 12.33 -12.56
CA SER A 290 1.59 11.77 -13.56
C SER A 290 2.68 12.77 -13.95
N TRP A 291 3.78 12.26 -14.52
CA TRP A 291 4.87 13.11 -15.03
C TRP A 291 4.43 13.97 -16.21
N GLU A 292 3.63 13.39 -17.10
CA GLU A 292 3.10 14.09 -18.29
C GLU A 292 2.16 15.22 -17.86
N ALA A 293 1.36 15.03 -16.82
CA ALA A 293 0.53 16.10 -16.24
C ALA A 293 1.38 17.21 -15.59
N ALA A 294 2.47 16.86 -14.89
CA ALA A 294 3.38 17.86 -14.32
C ALA A 294 4.07 18.71 -15.40
N LEU A 295 4.55 18.08 -16.47
CA LEU A 295 5.14 18.79 -17.61
C LEU A 295 4.08 19.65 -18.34
N ARG A 296 2.85 19.15 -18.51
CA ARG A 296 1.74 19.92 -19.08
C ARG A 296 1.43 21.18 -18.28
N ALA A 297 1.37 21.06 -16.95
CA ALA A 297 1.13 22.18 -16.04
C ALA A 297 2.28 23.20 -16.05
N THR A 298 3.50 22.72 -16.36
CA THR A 298 4.68 23.56 -16.47
C THR A 298 4.66 24.41 -17.75
N ASP A 299 4.55 23.74 -18.89
CA ASP A 299 4.49 24.32 -20.25
C ASP A 299 4.10 23.21 -21.27
N GLN A 300 3.10 23.47 -22.12
CA GLN A 300 2.64 22.54 -23.16
C GLN A 300 3.75 22.18 -24.16
N GLN A 301 4.65 23.11 -24.48
CA GLN A 301 5.77 22.87 -25.40
C GLN A 301 6.77 21.86 -24.81
N VAL A 302 7.01 21.94 -23.50
CA VAL A 302 7.91 21.01 -22.79
C VAL A 302 7.35 19.59 -22.81
N LEU A 303 6.03 19.44 -22.67
CA LEU A 303 5.36 18.14 -22.81
C LEU A 303 5.49 17.58 -24.23
N GLU A 304 5.23 18.39 -25.24
CA GLU A 304 5.30 17.95 -26.64
C GLU A 304 6.72 17.49 -27.02
N GLU A 305 7.74 18.23 -26.60
CA GLU A 305 9.13 17.83 -26.81
C GLU A 305 9.48 16.55 -26.03
N TYR A 306 8.95 16.40 -24.80
CA TYR A 306 9.15 15.18 -24.00
C TYR A 306 8.54 13.95 -24.68
N LEU A 307 7.31 14.07 -25.18
CA LEU A 307 6.60 13.00 -25.89
C LEU A 307 7.26 12.67 -27.23
N LEU A 308 7.75 13.69 -27.95
CA LEU A 308 8.52 13.49 -29.18
C LEU A 308 9.77 12.65 -28.86
N ARG A 309 10.57 13.05 -27.88
CA ARG A 309 11.78 12.31 -27.46
C ARG A 309 11.50 10.89 -26.97
N LYS A 310 10.36 10.66 -26.30
CA LYS A 310 9.91 9.34 -25.84
C LYS A 310 9.51 8.40 -27.00
N THR A 311 9.06 8.96 -28.12
CA THR A 311 8.59 8.22 -29.31
C THR A 311 9.64 8.12 -30.42
N LEU A 312 10.76 8.84 -30.32
CA LEU A 312 11.89 8.71 -31.24
C LEU A 312 12.45 7.28 -31.24
N ARG A 313 12.65 6.74 -32.45
CA ARG A 313 13.34 5.45 -32.61
C ARG A 313 14.81 5.57 -32.17
N PRO A 314 15.46 4.48 -31.75
CA PRO A 314 16.88 4.49 -31.39
C PRO A 314 17.77 5.17 -32.44
N THR A 315 17.52 4.96 -33.74
CA THR A 315 18.23 5.64 -34.84
C THR A 315 18.18 7.17 -34.77
N GLN A 316 17.08 7.75 -34.31
CA GLN A 316 16.95 9.21 -34.21
C GLN A 316 17.56 9.76 -32.91
N ARG A 317 17.77 8.89 -31.90
CA ARG A 317 18.37 9.26 -30.60
C ARG A 317 19.89 9.10 -30.58
N PHE A 318 20.41 8.12 -31.34
CA PHE A 318 21.81 7.70 -31.34
C PHE A 318 22.49 7.85 -32.71
N GLY A 319 21.81 8.47 -33.69
CA GLY A 319 22.31 8.67 -35.05
C GLY A 319 21.99 7.52 -36.00
N GLU A 320 22.01 7.81 -37.31
CA GLU A 320 21.58 6.89 -38.37
C GLU A 320 22.35 5.54 -38.37
N ASN A 321 23.59 5.53 -37.85
CA ASN A 321 24.48 4.37 -37.82
C ASN A 321 24.50 3.60 -36.50
N TRP A 322 23.67 3.94 -35.52
CA TRP A 322 23.69 3.28 -34.19
C TRP A 322 23.43 1.78 -34.26
N HIS A 323 22.52 1.32 -35.12
CA HIS A 323 22.26 -0.12 -35.27
C HIS A 323 23.50 -0.88 -35.73
N SER A 324 24.25 -0.34 -36.68
CA SER A 324 25.50 -0.96 -37.16
C SER A 324 26.55 -1.00 -36.04
N LYS A 325 26.79 0.14 -35.37
CA LYS A 325 27.73 0.22 -34.24
C LYS A 325 27.35 -0.73 -33.10
N ARG A 326 26.05 -0.85 -32.81
CA ARG A 326 25.52 -1.77 -31.80
C ARG A 326 25.83 -3.23 -32.14
N GLU A 327 25.54 -3.64 -33.37
CA GLU A 327 25.83 -5.03 -33.79
C GLU A 327 27.33 -5.32 -33.82
N GLU A 328 28.16 -4.37 -34.24
CA GLU A 328 29.63 -4.51 -34.18
C GLU A 328 30.12 -4.75 -32.74
N VAL A 329 29.60 -4.01 -31.76
CA VAL A 329 29.96 -4.16 -30.35
C VAL A 329 29.48 -5.51 -29.79
N ILE A 330 28.26 -5.94 -30.13
CA ILE A 330 27.73 -7.25 -29.72
C ILE A 330 28.57 -8.38 -30.32
N HIS A 331 28.98 -8.25 -31.57
CA HIS A 331 29.82 -9.23 -32.24
C HIS A 331 31.23 -9.29 -31.65
N ARG A 332 31.85 -8.12 -31.38
CA ARG A 332 33.14 -8.02 -30.67
C ARG A 332 33.10 -8.75 -29.34
N ASP A 333 32.01 -8.59 -28.59
CA ASP A 333 31.84 -9.19 -27.27
C ASP A 333 31.36 -10.66 -27.32
N ASN A 334 31.59 -11.34 -28.46
CA ASN A 334 31.24 -12.74 -28.70
C ASN A 334 29.75 -13.07 -28.43
N GLU A 335 28.89 -12.12 -28.74
CA GLU A 335 27.43 -12.17 -28.52
C GLU A 335 27.06 -12.56 -27.07
N GLN A 336 27.86 -12.12 -26.12
CA GLN A 336 27.71 -12.44 -24.71
C GLN A 336 27.79 -11.18 -23.85
N CYS A 337 27.10 -11.19 -22.72
CA CYS A 337 27.30 -10.18 -21.70
C CYS A 337 28.74 -10.26 -21.18
N VAL A 338 29.50 -9.17 -21.32
CA VAL A 338 30.92 -9.10 -20.90
C VAL A 338 31.11 -9.27 -19.38
N TRP A 339 30.04 -9.11 -18.60
CA TRP A 339 30.08 -9.22 -17.14
C TRP A 339 29.75 -10.63 -16.63
N CYS A 340 28.65 -11.21 -17.09
CA CYS A 340 28.16 -12.50 -16.56
C CYS A 340 28.27 -13.67 -17.56
N GLY A 341 28.71 -13.42 -18.79
CA GLY A 341 28.82 -14.42 -19.85
C GLY A 341 27.49 -14.90 -20.42
N MET A 342 26.37 -14.23 -20.12
CA MET A 342 25.06 -14.61 -20.67
C MET A 342 25.04 -14.42 -22.18
N ALA A 343 24.84 -15.51 -22.93
CA ALA A 343 24.71 -15.50 -24.38
C ALA A 343 23.44 -14.79 -24.85
N ARG A 344 23.52 -14.20 -26.05
CA ARG A 344 22.44 -13.44 -26.70
C ARG A 344 21.15 -14.24 -26.83
N GLU A 345 21.24 -15.49 -27.28
CA GLU A 345 20.10 -16.40 -27.43
C GLU A 345 19.41 -16.63 -26.07
N ARG A 346 20.18 -17.01 -25.05
CA ARG A 346 19.67 -17.20 -23.68
C ARG A 346 19.02 -15.92 -23.13
N HIS A 347 19.57 -14.75 -23.44
CA HIS A 347 18.98 -13.48 -23.00
C HIS A 347 17.64 -13.21 -23.69
N GLN A 348 17.52 -13.52 -24.98
CA GLN A 348 16.27 -13.39 -25.72
C GLN A 348 15.19 -14.32 -25.14
N ASP A 349 15.54 -15.56 -24.78
CA ASP A 349 14.63 -16.50 -24.15
C ASP A 349 14.17 -16.04 -22.75
N GLU A 350 15.09 -15.53 -21.92
CA GLU A 350 14.81 -15.16 -20.53
C GLU A 350 14.13 -13.79 -20.39
N TYR A 351 14.50 -12.81 -21.22
CA TYR A 351 14.04 -11.42 -21.11
C TYR A 351 13.12 -10.96 -22.25
N GLY A 352 12.92 -11.78 -23.29
CA GLY A 352 12.10 -11.42 -24.46
C GLY A 352 12.67 -10.25 -25.27
N MET A 353 13.97 -9.96 -25.11
CA MET A 353 14.64 -8.83 -25.76
C MET A 353 16.12 -9.14 -26.00
N ASP A 354 16.72 -8.37 -26.91
CA ASP A 354 18.11 -8.54 -27.29
C ASP A 354 19.10 -7.93 -26.26
N LEU A 355 20.38 -8.30 -26.32
CA LEU A 355 21.42 -7.77 -25.40
C LEU A 355 21.52 -6.24 -25.48
N HIS A 356 21.82 -5.58 -24.36
CA HIS A 356 22.01 -4.14 -24.32
C HIS A 356 23.45 -3.76 -24.68
N VAL A 357 23.63 -2.57 -25.25
CA VAL A 357 24.95 -1.92 -25.36
C VAL A 357 24.96 -0.72 -24.41
N HIS A 358 25.87 -0.76 -23.44
CA HIS A 358 26.01 0.22 -22.36
C HIS A 358 27.17 1.18 -22.62
N HIS A 359 26.93 2.48 -22.44
CA HIS A 359 27.97 3.52 -22.48
C HIS A 359 28.70 3.61 -21.14
N ARG A 360 30.02 3.45 -21.13
CA ARG A 360 30.87 3.57 -19.93
C ARG A 360 30.92 4.99 -19.41
N ILE A 361 31.10 5.95 -20.31
CA ILE A 361 30.97 7.37 -20.07
C ILE A 361 29.62 7.76 -20.67
N PRO A 362 28.65 8.23 -19.86
CA PRO A 362 27.33 8.62 -20.34
C PRO A 362 27.40 9.69 -21.42
N ARG A 363 26.56 9.56 -22.45
CA ARG A 363 26.46 10.53 -23.56
C ARG A 363 26.23 11.98 -23.12
N SER A 364 25.65 12.21 -21.93
CA SER A 364 25.44 13.54 -21.37
C SER A 364 26.73 14.27 -21.04
N GLU A 365 27.80 13.55 -20.67
CA GLU A 365 29.10 14.18 -20.33
C GLU A 365 29.77 14.75 -21.58
N PHE A 366 29.60 14.09 -22.73
CA PHE A 366 30.08 14.59 -24.04
C PHE A 366 29.24 15.76 -24.56
N ALA A 367 27.98 15.87 -24.16
CA ALA A 367 27.11 16.99 -24.56
C ALA A 367 27.43 18.29 -23.81
N GLU A 368 28.07 18.21 -22.64
CA GLU A 368 28.42 19.35 -21.79
C GLU A 368 29.83 19.90 -22.05
N ALA A 369 30.70 19.14 -22.73
CA ALA A 369 32.06 19.53 -23.06
C ALA A 369 32.10 20.33 -24.38
N SER A 370 32.75 21.50 -24.38
CA SER A 370 32.89 22.35 -25.59
C SER A 370 33.76 21.75 -26.69
N ASP A 371 34.55 20.74 -26.34
CA ASP A 371 35.65 20.22 -27.16
C ASP A 371 35.41 18.77 -27.62
N GLN A 372 34.20 18.23 -27.46
CA GLN A 372 33.86 16.84 -27.79
C GLN A 372 32.60 16.76 -28.65
N GLU A 373 32.60 15.86 -29.64
CA GLU A 373 31.43 15.61 -30.48
C GLU A 373 30.57 14.51 -29.87
N LEU A 374 29.25 14.57 -30.07
CA LEU A 374 28.34 13.52 -29.59
C LEU A 374 28.63 12.13 -30.18
N GLU A 375 29.38 12.08 -31.29
CA GLU A 375 29.86 10.84 -31.91
C GLU A 375 31.00 10.17 -31.12
N ASP A 376 31.76 10.94 -30.33
CA ASP A 376 32.84 10.43 -29.46
C ASP A 376 32.29 9.53 -28.35
N ALA A 377 31.03 9.73 -27.96
CA ALA A 377 30.38 8.85 -27.00
C ALA A 377 30.12 7.44 -27.57
N ASP A 378 30.00 7.29 -28.90
CA ASP A 378 29.65 6.04 -29.56
C ASP A 378 30.87 5.27 -30.08
N VAL A 379 32.08 5.60 -29.60
CA VAL A 379 33.31 4.84 -29.89
C VAL A 379 33.27 3.48 -29.21
N GLN A 380 33.78 2.44 -29.88
CA GLN A 380 33.70 1.06 -29.37
C GLN A 380 34.31 0.90 -27.97
N GLN A 381 35.36 1.64 -27.63
CA GLN A 381 36.02 1.59 -26.33
C GLN A 381 35.16 2.17 -25.19
N ASN A 382 34.11 2.91 -25.53
CA ASN A 382 33.11 3.42 -24.60
C ASN A 382 31.86 2.53 -24.50
N LEU A 383 31.78 1.44 -25.28
CA LEU A 383 30.58 0.61 -25.40
C LEU A 383 30.83 -0.82 -24.87
N LEU A 384 29.86 -1.36 -24.12
CA LEU A 384 29.91 -2.70 -23.53
C LEU A 384 28.62 -3.49 -23.82
N THR A 385 28.73 -4.73 -24.26
CA THR A 385 27.58 -5.63 -24.40
C THR A 385 27.20 -6.26 -23.06
N VAL A 386 25.97 -6.03 -22.61
CA VAL A 386 25.50 -6.46 -21.29
C VAL A 386 24.05 -6.97 -21.30
N CYS A 387 23.73 -7.91 -20.42
CA CYS A 387 22.34 -8.35 -20.22
C CYS A 387 21.53 -7.32 -19.42
N ALA A 388 20.20 -7.39 -19.47
CA ALA A 388 19.30 -6.48 -18.76
C ALA A 388 19.51 -6.48 -17.23
N GLY A 389 19.95 -7.62 -16.67
CA GLY A 389 20.34 -7.74 -15.26
C GLY A 389 21.59 -6.92 -14.92
N CYS A 390 22.69 -7.17 -15.63
CA CYS A 390 23.96 -6.48 -15.43
C CYS A 390 23.89 -5.00 -15.82
N HIS A 391 23.09 -4.63 -16.83
CA HIS A 391 22.89 -3.23 -17.23
C HIS A 391 22.44 -2.36 -16.05
N ARG A 392 21.42 -2.82 -15.31
CA ARG A 392 20.90 -2.11 -14.12
C ARG A 392 21.91 -1.97 -12.98
N GLN A 393 22.84 -2.92 -12.88
CA GLN A 393 23.90 -2.88 -11.86
C GLN A 393 24.99 -1.89 -12.26
N LEU A 394 25.40 -1.91 -13.54
CA LEU A 394 26.41 -1.01 -14.08
C LEU A 394 25.99 0.46 -13.98
N GLU A 395 24.73 0.80 -14.23
CA GLU A 395 24.22 2.17 -14.09
C GLU A 395 24.44 2.78 -12.69
N GLN A 396 24.72 1.97 -11.67
CA GLN A 396 24.94 2.40 -10.29
C GLN A 396 26.42 2.43 -9.88
N LEU A 397 27.33 1.93 -10.72
CA LEU A 397 28.75 1.88 -10.39
C LEU A 397 29.45 3.21 -10.71
N PRO A 398 30.31 3.71 -9.80
CA PRO A 398 31.08 4.94 -10.04
C PRO A 398 32.20 4.74 -11.08
N ILE A 399 32.62 3.49 -11.33
CA ILE A 399 33.66 3.14 -12.29
C ILE A 399 33.14 2.00 -13.17
N GLN A 400 33.14 2.22 -14.48
CA GLN A 400 32.68 1.25 -15.47
C GLN A 400 33.82 0.35 -15.97
N PRO A 401 33.61 -0.96 -16.11
CA PRO A 401 34.63 -1.91 -16.53
C PRO A 401 35.12 -1.61 -17.95
N LEU A 402 36.36 -1.97 -18.27
CA LEU A 402 36.89 -1.85 -19.63
C LEU A 402 36.28 -2.92 -20.54
N PRO A 403 36.08 -2.63 -21.85
CA PRO A 403 35.69 -3.65 -22.81
C PRO A 403 36.78 -4.73 -22.90
N PRO A 404 36.42 -5.95 -23.33
CA PRO A 404 37.41 -6.97 -23.63
C PRO A 404 38.40 -6.44 -24.71
N PRO A 405 39.68 -6.85 -24.65
CA PRO A 405 40.65 -6.46 -25.66
C PRO A 405 40.22 -6.98 -27.04
N GLU A 406 40.50 -6.18 -28.08
CA GLU A 406 40.22 -6.51 -29.49
C GLU A 406 40.94 -7.76 -29.98
#